data_AF-A0A358XWM6-F1
#
_entry.id   AF-A0A358XWM6-F1
#
_cell.length_a   1.000
_cell.length_b   1.000
_cell.length_c   1.000
_cell.angle_alpha   90.00
_cell.angle_beta   90.00
_cell.angle_gamma   90.00
#
_symmetry.space_group_name_H-M   'P 1'
#
loop_
_entity.id
_entity.type
_entity.pdbx_description
1 polymer ?
#
loop_
_entity_poly.entity_id
_entity_poly.type
_entity_poly.pdbx_seq_one_letter_code
_entity_poly.pdbx_strand_id
1 'polypeptide(L)'
;MSVRLVITLQLLVPFLMGLSWPSSAQNIFETAHFDWLGKQVFRNECDSRPACLTSWNAGEDFPSLGIGHFIWYRAGQQEIFEETFPQLLLFLKHRQVSLPSWLQNSTDPNNPWPNRAAFSAAKQSKQMRELRMFLLTTSSLQAEFIVSRFTQTQDEIVFSFQPNDRNKARRIMQGLAAIHPPYGQYALIDYLHFKGSGLNSAEQYRGMGWGLKQVIAEMFDTELSLYHFVEAGTKVLDRRISNAPVERSEARWREGWHNRLLSYLPSKN
;
A
#
# COMPACT_ATOMS: atom_id res chain seq x y z
N MET A 1 -60.23 6.81 59.59
CA MET A 1 -59.25 7.77 59.05
C MET A 1 -58.16 6.98 58.32
N SER A 2 -58.05 7.22 57.01
CA SER A 2 -56.95 6.91 56.08
C SER A 2 -56.34 5.50 56.05
N VAL A 3 -56.79 4.68 55.10
CA VAL A 3 -55.97 3.61 54.50
C VAL A 3 -55.20 4.24 53.33
N ARG A 4 -53.86 4.33 53.43
CA ARG A 4 -52.99 4.75 52.34
C ARG A 4 -52.55 3.54 51.54
N LEU A 5 -52.96 3.51 50.27
CA LEU A 5 -52.55 2.56 49.25
C LEU A 5 -51.09 2.87 48.85
N VAL A 6 -50.17 1.91 49.03
CA VAL A 6 -48.79 2.00 48.54
C VAL A 6 -48.77 1.42 47.13
N ILE A 7 -48.65 2.28 46.12
CA ILE A 7 -48.42 1.88 44.73
C ILE A 7 -46.90 1.84 44.51
N THR A 8 -46.34 0.64 44.41
CA THR A 8 -44.95 0.42 43.99
C THR A 8 -44.86 0.58 42.47
N LEU A 9 -44.25 1.68 42.02
CA LEU A 9 -43.96 1.95 40.62
C LEU A 9 -42.75 1.11 40.19
N GLN A 10 -42.98 0.03 39.43
CA GLN A 10 -41.90 -0.74 38.79
C GLN A 10 -41.37 0.06 37.59
N LEU A 11 -40.12 0.52 37.68
CA LEU A 11 -39.37 1.11 36.57
C LEU A 11 -38.98 0.00 35.58
N LEU A 12 -39.64 -0.02 34.43
CA LEU A 12 -39.23 -0.78 33.24
C LEU A 12 -37.99 -0.11 32.63
N VAL A 13 -36.83 -0.75 32.81
CA VAL A 13 -35.60 -0.41 32.08
C VAL A 13 -35.73 -0.98 30.66
N PRO A 14 -35.72 -0.17 29.58
CA PRO A 14 -35.74 -0.71 28.24
C PRO A 14 -34.37 -1.31 27.93
N PHE A 15 -34.36 -2.63 27.73
CA PHE A 15 -33.25 -3.40 27.21
C PHE A 15 -32.93 -2.89 25.80
N LEU A 16 -31.88 -2.08 25.67
CA LEU A 16 -31.30 -1.70 24.38
C LEU A 16 -30.79 -2.97 23.70
N MET A 17 -31.62 -3.56 22.83
CA MET A 17 -31.16 -4.54 21.85
C MET A 17 -30.18 -3.82 20.92
N GLY A 18 -28.89 -3.98 21.17
CA GLY A 18 -27.86 -3.63 20.21
C GLY A 18 -28.12 -4.41 18.92
N LEU A 19 -28.44 -3.69 17.85
CA LEU A 19 -28.43 -4.23 16.50
C LEU A 19 -26.98 -4.56 16.14
N SER A 20 -26.52 -5.76 16.52
CA SER A 20 -25.31 -6.33 15.96
C SER A 20 -25.59 -6.65 14.48
N TRP A 21 -25.08 -5.80 13.58
CA TRP A 21 -25.09 -6.10 12.16
C TRP A 21 -24.42 -7.47 11.91
N PRO A 22 -24.96 -8.29 10.99
CA PRO A 22 -24.32 -9.55 10.65
C PRO A 22 -22.95 -9.27 10.00
N SER A 23 -21.92 -9.97 10.51
CA SER A 23 -20.51 -9.91 10.10
C SER A 23 -20.28 -10.04 8.57
N SER A 24 -21.24 -10.62 7.84
CA SER A 24 -21.19 -10.75 6.38
C SER A 24 -21.24 -9.42 5.63
N ALA A 25 -21.97 -8.41 6.11
CA ALA A 25 -22.07 -7.12 5.44
C ALA A 25 -20.73 -6.36 5.51
N GLN A 26 -20.09 -6.35 6.68
CA GLN A 26 -18.78 -5.72 6.89
C GLN A 26 -17.70 -6.36 6.02
N ASN A 27 -17.73 -7.69 5.89
CA ASN A 27 -16.79 -8.45 5.05
C ASN A 27 -16.95 -8.18 3.54
N ILE A 28 -18.18 -7.93 3.06
CA ILE A 28 -18.44 -7.58 1.64
C ILE A 28 -17.91 -6.16 1.33
N PHE A 29 -18.12 -5.19 2.23
CA PHE A 29 -17.60 -3.83 2.05
C PHE A 29 -16.06 -3.79 2.10
N GLU A 30 -15.45 -4.57 2.98
CA GLU A 30 -13.98 -4.73 3.04
C GLU A 30 -13.42 -5.41 1.77
N THR A 31 -14.05 -6.49 1.31
CA THR A 31 -13.63 -7.19 0.08
C THR A 31 -13.77 -6.31 -1.17
N ALA A 32 -14.89 -5.60 -1.31
CA ALA A 32 -15.12 -4.68 -2.42
C ALA A 32 -14.12 -3.50 -2.42
N HIS A 33 -13.70 -3.05 -1.23
CA HIS A 33 -12.66 -2.05 -1.08
C HIS A 33 -11.30 -2.56 -1.57
N PHE A 34 -10.88 -3.76 -1.16
CA PHE A 34 -9.61 -4.36 -1.60
C PHE A 34 -9.59 -4.70 -3.08
N ASP A 35 -10.72 -5.14 -3.66
CA ASP A 35 -10.82 -5.36 -5.11
C ASP A 35 -10.64 -4.07 -5.91
N TRP A 36 -11.27 -2.99 -5.47
CA TRP A 36 -11.14 -1.69 -6.13
C TRP A 36 -9.72 -1.14 -6.00
N LEU A 37 -9.15 -1.18 -4.79
CA LEU A 37 -7.78 -0.73 -4.51
C LEU A 37 -6.76 -1.55 -5.32
N GLY A 38 -6.90 -2.88 -5.30
CA GLY A 38 -6.03 -3.79 -6.04
C GLY A 38 -6.03 -3.52 -7.54
N LYS A 39 -7.20 -3.18 -8.12
CA LYS A 39 -7.27 -2.74 -9.52
C LYS A 39 -6.54 -1.41 -9.76
N GLN A 40 -6.62 -0.45 -8.85
CA GLN A 40 -5.90 0.83 -9.01
C GLN A 40 -4.38 0.61 -8.94
N VAL A 41 -3.92 -0.12 -7.92
CA VAL A 41 -2.50 -0.47 -7.76
C VAL A 41 -2.00 -1.25 -8.97
N PHE A 42 -2.74 -2.27 -9.42
CA PHE A 42 -2.34 -3.06 -10.59
C PHE A 42 -2.27 -2.23 -11.88
N ARG A 43 -3.17 -1.26 -12.05
CA ARG A 43 -3.12 -0.31 -13.16
C ARG A 43 -1.88 0.58 -13.06
N ASN A 44 -1.54 1.09 -11.89
CA ASN A 44 -0.38 1.96 -11.70
C ASN A 44 0.95 1.22 -11.87
N GLU A 45 1.06 0.01 -11.34
CA GLU A 45 2.30 -0.78 -11.40
C GLU A 45 2.49 -1.44 -12.77
N CYS A 46 1.41 -1.94 -13.35
CA CYS A 46 1.48 -2.87 -14.48
C CYS A 46 0.61 -2.51 -15.68
N ASP A 47 -0.07 -1.37 -15.67
CA ASP A 47 -1.09 -1.05 -16.67
C ASP A 47 -2.13 -2.18 -16.81
N SER A 48 -2.42 -2.85 -15.69
CA SER A 48 -3.30 -4.03 -15.61
C SER A 48 -2.90 -5.22 -16.50
N ARG A 49 -1.64 -5.30 -16.93
CA ARG A 49 -1.15 -6.39 -17.81
C ARG A 49 -0.75 -7.61 -17.00
N PRO A 50 -1.38 -8.79 -17.19
CA PRO A 50 -1.03 -10.01 -16.43
C PRO A 50 0.43 -10.47 -16.61
N ALA A 51 1.05 -10.16 -17.75
CA ALA A 51 2.46 -10.47 -18.00
C ALA A 51 3.42 -9.69 -17.09
N CYS A 52 2.98 -8.57 -16.52
CA CYS A 52 3.77 -7.72 -15.64
C CYS A 52 3.78 -8.21 -14.17
N LEU A 53 2.83 -9.07 -13.78
CA LEU A 53 2.82 -9.73 -12.46
C LEU A 53 4.09 -10.55 -12.17
N THR A 54 4.88 -10.88 -13.19
CA THR A 54 6.20 -11.50 -13.06
C THR A 54 7.19 -10.70 -13.90
N SER A 55 7.76 -9.65 -13.31
CA SER A 55 8.69 -8.74 -13.97
C SER A 55 10.10 -8.82 -13.35
N TRP A 56 11.11 -8.54 -14.16
CA TRP A 56 12.50 -8.36 -13.73
C TRP A 56 13.12 -7.34 -14.69
N ASN A 57 13.20 -6.08 -14.26
CA ASN A 57 13.59 -4.99 -15.15
C ASN A 57 15.09 -5.03 -15.44
N ALA A 58 15.49 -4.42 -16.56
CA ALA A 58 16.90 -4.25 -16.85
C ALA A 58 17.50 -3.23 -15.86
N GLY A 59 18.63 -3.59 -15.24
CA GLY A 59 19.29 -2.76 -14.22
C GLY A 59 18.87 -3.06 -12.78
N GLU A 60 17.99 -4.03 -12.56
CA GLU A 60 17.66 -4.58 -11.24
C GLU A 60 18.25 -5.98 -11.08
N ASP A 61 18.69 -6.31 -9.86
CA ASP A 61 19.23 -7.64 -9.52
C ASP A 61 18.18 -8.56 -8.85
N PHE A 62 16.91 -8.19 -8.95
CA PHE A 62 15.77 -8.91 -8.39
C PHE A 62 14.52 -8.78 -9.27
N PRO A 63 13.62 -9.78 -9.28
CA PRO A 63 12.29 -9.65 -9.83
C PRO A 63 11.32 -8.97 -8.86
N SER A 64 10.28 -8.38 -9.45
CA SER A 64 9.12 -7.81 -8.75
C SER A 64 7.86 -8.56 -9.17
N LEU A 65 7.06 -8.96 -8.19
CA LEU A 65 5.93 -9.88 -8.38
C LEU A 65 4.59 -9.30 -7.94
N GLY A 66 3.52 -9.78 -8.54
CA GLY A 66 2.16 -9.45 -8.12
C GLY A 66 1.71 -8.05 -8.50
N ILE A 67 0.51 -7.68 -8.05
CA ILE A 67 -0.10 -6.40 -8.40
C ILE A 67 0.64 -5.21 -7.79
N GLY A 68 1.36 -5.44 -6.68
CA GLY A 68 2.16 -4.45 -5.96
C GLY A 68 3.66 -4.59 -6.17
N HIS A 69 4.11 -5.30 -7.21
CA HIS A 69 5.55 -5.42 -7.52
C HIS A 69 6.43 -5.76 -6.31
N PHE A 70 5.99 -6.75 -5.53
CA PHE A 70 6.68 -7.22 -4.35
C PHE A 70 8.05 -7.80 -4.71
N ILE A 71 9.09 -7.26 -4.10
CA ILE A 71 10.49 -7.57 -4.40
C ILE A 71 10.83 -8.96 -3.84
N TRP A 72 11.53 -9.76 -4.64
CA TRP A 72 11.94 -11.11 -4.26
C TRP A 72 13.43 -11.36 -4.46
N TYR A 73 14.17 -11.49 -3.37
CA TYR A 73 15.61 -11.70 -3.37
C TYR A 73 16.01 -13.16 -3.45
N ARG A 74 17.26 -13.36 -3.87
CA ARG A 74 17.95 -14.66 -3.79
C ARG A 74 18.55 -14.81 -2.39
N ALA A 75 18.89 -16.04 -2.05
CA ALA A 75 19.53 -16.36 -0.78
C ALA A 75 20.81 -15.53 -0.57
N GLY A 76 20.87 -14.80 0.54
CA GLY A 76 22.01 -13.98 0.93
C GLY A 76 22.19 -12.69 0.12
N GLN A 77 21.25 -12.32 -0.75
CA GLN A 77 21.29 -11.04 -1.46
C GLN A 77 20.98 -9.89 -0.50
N GLN A 78 21.86 -8.88 -0.49
CA GLN A 78 21.70 -7.65 0.28
C GLN A 78 21.50 -6.49 -0.68
N GLU A 79 20.41 -5.76 -0.49
CA GLU A 79 20.01 -4.62 -1.31
C GLU A 79 19.50 -3.49 -0.42
N ILE A 80 19.44 -2.29 -0.98
CA ILE A 80 18.93 -1.11 -0.25
C ILE A 80 17.40 -1.11 -0.12
N PHE A 81 16.70 -1.87 -0.96
CA PHE A 81 15.24 -1.95 -0.95
C PHE A 81 14.77 -3.05 -0.02
N GLU A 82 13.59 -2.88 0.56
CA GLU A 82 13.00 -3.90 1.41
C GLU A 82 12.46 -5.08 0.59
N GLU A 83 12.77 -6.30 1.00
CA GLU A 83 12.18 -7.50 0.39
C GLU A 83 10.76 -7.72 0.90
N THR A 84 9.79 -7.85 0.00
CA THR A 84 8.37 -7.86 0.38
C THR A 84 7.59 -9.08 -0.10
N PHE A 85 8.10 -9.85 -1.08
CA PHE A 85 7.40 -11.03 -1.57
C PHE A 85 7.31 -12.18 -0.56
N PRO A 86 8.38 -12.54 0.20
CA PRO A 86 8.26 -13.52 1.27
C PRO A 86 7.26 -13.10 2.37
N GLN A 87 7.19 -11.81 2.69
CA GLN A 87 6.22 -11.27 3.64
C GLN A 87 4.78 -11.44 3.14
N LEU A 88 4.53 -11.21 1.84
CA LEU A 88 3.23 -11.50 1.22
C LEU A 88 2.88 -12.99 1.35
N LEU A 89 3.83 -13.90 1.09
CA LEU A 89 3.58 -15.33 1.20
C LEU A 89 3.19 -15.75 2.63
N LEU A 90 3.86 -15.19 3.64
CA LEU A 90 3.50 -15.38 5.04
C LEU A 90 2.09 -14.86 5.33
N PHE A 91 1.76 -13.66 4.84
CA PHE A 91 0.43 -13.08 4.99
C PHE A 91 -0.65 -13.97 4.36
N LEU A 92 -0.45 -14.45 3.13
CA LEU A 92 -1.38 -15.33 2.43
C LEU A 92 -1.55 -16.67 3.15
N LYS A 93 -0.47 -17.22 3.72
CA LYS A 93 -0.54 -18.41 4.57
C LYS A 93 -1.37 -18.18 5.84
N HIS A 94 -1.22 -17.03 6.49
CA HIS A 94 -2.07 -16.64 7.64
C HIS A 94 -3.54 -16.47 7.24
N ARG A 95 -3.81 -16.02 6.02
CA ARG A 95 -5.15 -15.98 5.40
C ARG A 95 -5.63 -17.35 4.88
N GLN A 96 -4.95 -18.44 5.23
CA GLN A 96 -5.29 -19.83 4.87
C GLN A 96 -5.30 -20.10 3.35
N VAL A 97 -4.57 -19.30 2.57
CA VAL A 97 -4.40 -19.54 1.14
C VAL A 97 -3.39 -20.67 0.92
N SER A 98 -3.78 -21.67 0.14
CA SER A 98 -2.88 -22.73 -0.33
C SER A 98 -1.86 -22.16 -1.32
N LEU A 99 -0.59 -22.08 -0.90
CA LEU A 99 0.50 -21.67 -1.79
C LEU A 99 0.84 -22.81 -2.79
N PRO A 100 1.35 -22.51 -3.99
CA PRO A 100 2.01 -23.51 -4.84
C PRO A 100 3.04 -24.33 -4.05
N SER A 101 3.09 -25.66 -4.25
CA SER A 101 3.89 -26.57 -3.41
C SER A 101 5.38 -26.19 -3.37
N TRP A 102 5.92 -25.67 -4.47
CA TRP A 102 7.31 -25.22 -4.57
C TRP A 102 7.57 -23.88 -3.85
N LEU A 103 6.53 -23.13 -3.47
CA LEU A 103 6.62 -21.96 -2.57
C LEU A 103 6.42 -22.34 -1.09
N GLN A 104 5.88 -23.53 -0.79
CA GLN A 104 5.59 -23.94 0.60
C GLN A 104 6.83 -24.44 1.36
N ASN A 105 7.80 -25.02 0.67
CA ASN A 105 8.82 -25.89 1.26
C ASN A 105 10.09 -25.18 1.76
N SER A 106 10.07 -23.87 1.89
CA SER A 106 11.21 -23.11 2.38
C SER A 106 10.74 -22.18 3.48
N THR A 107 11.32 -22.32 4.67
CA THR A 107 11.21 -21.37 5.78
C THR A 107 11.57 -19.94 5.37
N ASP A 108 12.29 -19.81 4.24
CA ASP A 108 12.57 -18.57 3.54
C ASP A 108 12.51 -18.84 2.00
N PRO A 109 11.35 -18.63 1.35
CA PRO A 109 11.21 -18.83 -0.09
C PRO A 109 12.09 -17.81 -0.79
N ASN A 110 13.28 -18.23 -1.15
CA ASN A 110 14.22 -17.46 -1.95
C ASN A 110 13.86 -17.59 -3.43
N ASN A 111 14.13 -16.53 -4.19
CA ASN A 111 13.95 -16.50 -5.63
C ASN A 111 14.72 -17.68 -6.27
N PRO A 112 14.03 -18.62 -6.95
CA PRO A 112 14.68 -19.81 -7.51
C PRO A 112 15.47 -19.51 -8.79
N TRP A 113 15.30 -18.33 -9.38
CA TRP A 113 16.00 -17.96 -10.60
C TRP A 113 17.31 -17.24 -10.27
N PRO A 114 18.46 -17.80 -10.68
CA PRO A 114 19.77 -17.25 -10.31
C PRO A 114 20.08 -15.93 -11.00
N ASN A 115 19.36 -15.53 -12.05
CA ASN A 115 19.53 -14.25 -12.73
C ASN A 115 18.33 -13.96 -13.64
N ARG A 116 18.29 -12.73 -14.15
CA ARG A 116 17.25 -12.25 -15.09
C ARG A 116 17.14 -13.10 -16.36
N ALA A 117 18.24 -13.65 -16.88
CA ALA A 117 18.20 -14.49 -18.08
C ALA A 117 17.46 -15.81 -17.82
N ALA A 118 17.76 -16.48 -16.70
CA ALA A 118 17.07 -17.68 -16.27
C ALA A 118 15.57 -17.42 -15.99
N PHE A 119 15.25 -16.32 -15.32
CA PHE A 119 13.87 -15.87 -15.10
C PHE A 119 13.12 -15.64 -16.42
N SER A 120 13.78 -14.98 -17.38
CA SER A 120 13.21 -14.66 -18.68
C SER A 120 12.97 -15.92 -19.51
N ALA A 121 13.92 -16.86 -19.53
CA ALA A 121 13.77 -18.15 -20.18
C ALA A 121 12.62 -18.98 -19.56
N ALA A 122 12.43 -18.86 -18.25
CA ALA A 122 11.36 -19.54 -17.53
C ALA A 122 9.97 -18.90 -17.72
N LYS A 123 9.83 -17.77 -18.43
CA LYS A 123 8.57 -17.01 -18.51
C LYS A 123 7.36 -17.85 -18.92
N GLN A 124 7.56 -18.83 -19.80
CA GLN A 124 6.50 -19.74 -20.30
C GLN A 124 6.50 -21.12 -19.64
N SER A 125 7.38 -21.35 -18.67
CA SER A 125 7.43 -22.60 -17.92
C SER A 125 6.11 -22.85 -17.17
N LYS A 126 5.87 -24.11 -16.79
CA LYS A 126 4.71 -24.47 -15.94
C LYS A 126 4.75 -23.69 -14.62
N GLN A 127 5.93 -23.64 -13.99
CA GLN A 127 6.16 -22.94 -12.73
C GLN A 127 5.83 -21.45 -12.80
N MET A 128 6.27 -20.74 -13.85
CA MET A 128 5.98 -19.30 -13.99
C MET A 128 4.52 -19.02 -14.32
N ARG A 129 3.86 -19.88 -15.11
CA ARG A 129 2.43 -19.76 -15.38
C ARG A 129 1.59 -19.98 -14.12
N GLU A 130 1.96 -20.98 -13.31
CA GLU A 130 1.36 -21.23 -12.00
C GLU A 130 1.55 -20.03 -11.07
N LEU A 131 2.76 -19.45 -10.99
CA LEU A 131 3.02 -18.24 -10.22
C LEU A 131 2.14 -17.07 -10.67
N ARG A 132 2.07 -16.79 -11.97
CA ARG A 132 1.22 -15.71 -12.50
C ARG A 132 -0.25 -15.91 -12.19
N MET A 133 -0.75 -17.13 -12.34
CA MET A 133 -2.14 -17.44 -12.01
C MET A 133 -2.41 -17.25 -10.52
N PHE A 134 -1.53 -17.76 -9.65
CA PHE A 134 -1.62 -17.57 -8.21
C PHE A 134 -1.66 -16.08 -7.82
N LEU A 135 -0.75 -15.28 -8.39
CA LEU A 135 -0.71 -13.84 -8.16
C LEU A 135 -1.98 -13.13 -8.67
N LEU A 136 -2.51 -13.54 -9.82
CA LEU A 136 -3.74 -12.96 -10.34
C LEU A 136 -4.94 -13.30 -9.44
N THR A 137 -5.08 -14.56 -9.02
CA THR A 137 -6.21 -15.02 -8.19
C THR A 137 -6.17 -14.48 -6.76
N THR A 138 -5.01 -14.03 -6.28
CA THR A 138 -4.84 -13.47 -4.93
C THR A 138 -4.74 -11.94 -4.91
N SER A 139 -5.12 -11.27 -6.00
CA SER A 139 -4.97 -9.80 -6.13
C SER A 139 -5.65 -9.00 -5.00
N SER A 140 -6.84 -9.41 -4.57
CA SER A 140 -7.56 -8.75 -3.46
C SER A 140 -6.78 -8.85 -2.14
N LEU A 141 -6.25 -10.03 -1.82
CA LEU A 141 -5.43 -10.25 -0.63
C LEU A 141 -4.07 -9.55 -0.71
N GLN A 142 -3.53 -9.35 -1.91
CA GLN A 142 -2.35 -8.51 -2.10
C GLN A 142 -2.64 -7.04 -1.78
N ALA A 143 -3.82 -6.53 -2.17
CA ALA A 143 -4.24 -5.19 -1.79
C ALA A 143 -4.41 -5.08 -0.27
N GLU A 144 -5.06 -6.06 0.36
CA GLU A 144 -5.16 -6.14 1.82
C GLU A 144 -3.78 -6.14 2.50
N PHE A 145 -2.83 -6.91 1.98
CA PHE A 145 -1.45 -6.91 2.48
C PHE A 145 -0.80 -5.51 2.40
N ILE A 146 -0.97 -4.80 1.28
CA ILE A 146 -0.48 -3.42 1.11
C ILE A 146 -1.12 -2.48 2.15
N VAL A 147 -2.42 -2.60 2.41
CA VAL A 147 -3.11 -1.84 3.47
C VAL A 147 -2.55 -2.17 4.86
N SER A 148 -2.28 -3.45 5.14
CA SER A 148 -1.72 -3.88 6.42
C SER A 148 -0.34 -3.24 6.68
N ARG A 149 0.50 -3.17 5.64
CA ARG A 149 1.82 -2.51 5.70
C ARG A 149 1.67 -1.01 5.92
N PHE A 150 0.80 -0.34 5.17
CA PHE A 150 0.51 1.09 5.38
C PHE A 150 0.11 1.36 6.84
N THR A 151 -0.75 0.51 7.40
CA THR A 151 -1.26 0.67 8.77
C THR A 151 -0.15 0.53 9.81
N GLN A 152 0.85 -0.33 9.58
CA GLN A 152 2.01 -0.50 10.45
C GLN A 152 2.99 0.68 10.34
N THR A 153 3.14 1.27 9.15
CA THR A 153 4.12 2.34 8.91
C THR A 153 3.59 3.75 9.20
N GLN A 154 2.28 3.98 9.18
CA GLN A 154 1.73 5.35 9.32
C GLN A 154 2.14 6.04 10.63
N ASP A 155 2.19 5.30 11.74
CA ASP A 155 2.56 5.87 13.04
C ASP A 155 4.05 6.21 13.08
N GLU A 156 4.91 5.38 12.48
CA GLU A 156 6.34 5.66 12.35
C GLU A 156 6.59 6.96 11.58
N ILE A 157 5.84 7.19 10.50
CA ILE A 157 5.90 8.44 9.73
C ILE A 157 5.56 9.62 10.64
N VAL A 158 4.45 9.55 11.38
CA VAL A 158 4.03 10.61 12.30
C VAL A 158 5.06 10.85 13.39
N PHE A 159 5.59 9.79 14.02
CA PHE A 159 6.57 9.91 15.10
C PHE A 159 7.93 10.45 14.64
N SER A 160 8.24 10.31 13.35
CA SER A 160 9.47 10.85 12.75
C SER A 160 9.48 12.38 12.59
N PHE A 161 8.35 13.06 12.80
CA PHE A 161 8.28 14.52 12.86
C PHE A 161 8.70 15.04 14.23
N GLN A 162 9.13 16.31 14.27
CA GLN A 162 9.40 17.01 15.53
C GLN A 162 8.16 16.99 16.43
N PRO A 163 8.31 16.91 17.77
CA PRO A 163 7.17 16.76 18.69
C PRO A 163 6.02 17.74 18.44
N ASN A 164 6.34 19.00 18.13
CA ASN A 164 5.36 20.05 17.87
C ASN A 164 4.56 19.83 16.56
N ASP A 165 5.14 19.13 15.59
CA ASP A 165 4.54 18.89 14.27
C ASP A 165 3.77 17.57 14.19
N ARG A 166 3.97 16.63 15.13
CA ARG A 166 3.34 15.30 15.09
C ARG A 166 1.82 15.36 15.01
N ASN A 167 1.21 16.27 15.79
CA ASN A 167 -0.24 16.45 15.77
C ASN A 167 -0.74 17.02 14.43
N LYS A 168 0.05 17.87 13.79
CA LYS A 168 -0.25 18.44 12.48
C LYS A 168 -0.17 17.36 11.39
N ALA A 169 0.92 16.60 11.35
CA ALA A 169 1.10 15.47 10.44
C ALA A 169 -0.03 14.43 10.59
N ARG A 170 -0.38 14.05 11.83
CA ARG A 170 -1.47 13.11 12.10
C ARG A 170 -2.80 13.62 11.56
N ARG A 171 -3.15 14.88 11.79
CA ARG A 171 -4.39 15.48 11.29
C ARG A 171 -4.45 15.50 9.76
N ILE A 172 -3.34 15.81 9.09
CA ILE A 172 -3.27 15.78 7.62
C ILE A 172 -3.52 14.36 7.12
N MET A 173 -2.81 13.35 7.64
CA MET A 173 -2.99 11.96 7.22
C MET A 173 -4.42 11.44 7.48
N GLN A 174 -4.96 11.67 8.68
CA GLN A 174 -6.31 11.23 9.04
C GLN A 174 -7.39 11.95 8.21
N GLY A 175 -7.23 13.25 8.01
CA GLY A 175 -8.19 14.02 7.22
C GLY A 175 -8.12 13.67 5.74
N LEU A 176 -6.92 13.42 5.17
CA LEU A 176 -6.78 12.91 3.80
C LEU A 176 -7.48 11.55 3.65
N ALA A 177 -7.28 10.63 4.59
CA ALA A 177 -7.94 9.33 4.55
C ALA A 177 -9.48 9.44 4.55
N ALA A 178 -10.04 10.49 5.14
CA ALA A 178 -11.49 10.73 5.19
C ALA A 178 -12.04 11.48 3.95
N ILE A 179 -11.19 12.06 3.10
CA ILE A 179 -11.61 12.85 1.94
C ILE A 179 -11.95 11.94 0.76
N HIS A 180 -13.11 12.17 0.14
CA HIS A 180 -13.62 11.46 -1.05
C HIS A 180 -13.37 9.93 -1.02
N PRO A 181 -13.87 9.16 -0.03
CA PRO A 181 -13.63 7.73 0.00
C PRO A 181 -14.08 7.04 -1.31
N PRO A 182 -13.28 6.11 -1.86
CA PRO A 182 -12.03 5.53 -1.32
C PRO A 182 -10.73 6.27 -1.70
N TYR A 183 -10.80 7.41 -2.41
CA TYR A 183 -9.63 8.05 -3.02
C TYR A 183 -8.61 8.59 -2.02
N GLY A 184 -9.05 9.17 -0.90
CA GLY A 184 -8.19 9.64 0.18
C GLY A 184 -7.26 8.57 0.74
N GLN A 185 -7.83 7.42 1.09
CA GLN A 185 -7.09 6.25 1.57
C GLN A 185 -6.14 5.73 0.48
N TYR A 186 -6.65 5.58 -0.73
CA TYR A 186 -5.87 5.12 -1.86
C TYR A 186 -4.65 6.00 -2.14
N ALA A 187 -4.77 7.32 -2.11
CA ALA A 187 -3.67 8.24 -2.32
C ALA A 187 -2.53 8.02 -1.30
N LEU A 188 -2.88 7.86 -0.02
CA LEU A 188 -1.91 7.61 1.05
C LEU A 188 -1.24 6.24 0.92
N ILE A 189 -2.05 5.21 0.69
CA ILE A 189 -1.60 3.81 0.59
C ILE A 189 -0.71 3.62 -0.64
N ASP A 190 -1.18 4.06 -1.82
CA ASP A 190 -0.45 3.92 -3.07
C ASP A 190 0.82 4.77 -3.07
N TYR A 191 0.82 6.01 -2.55
CA TYR A 191 2.06 6.80 -2.50
C TYR A 191 3.10 6.15 -1.58
N LEU A 192 2.70 5.66 -0.40
CA LEU A 192 3.61 4.93 0.48
C LEU A 192 4.18 3.69 -0.22
N HIS A 193 3.34 2.94 -0.93
CA HIS A 193 3.78 1.76 -1.66
C HIS A 193 4.70 2.10 -2.84
N PHE A 194 4.42 3.19 -3.54
CA PHE A 194 5.13 3.68 -4.72
C PHE A 194 6.51 4.28 -4.41
N LYS A 195 6.60 5.09 -3.36
CA LYS A 195 7.78 5.91 -3.05
C LYS A 195 8.37 5.69 -1.67
N GLY A 196 7.76 4.82 -0.87
CA GLY A 196 8.19 4.50 0.48
C GLY A 196 7.71 5.50 1.52
N SER A 197 8.08 5.23 2.76
CA SER A 197 7.73 6.05 3.93
C SER A 197 8.48 7.39 3.95
N GLY A 198 9.68 7.43 3.37
CA GLY A 198 10.58 8.58 3.43
C GLY A 198 11.38 8.65 4.73
N LEU A 199 11.45 7.53 5.47
CA LEU A 199 12.20 7.39 6.72
C LEU A 199 13.63 6.89 6.52
N ASN A 200 13.90 6.19 5.40
CA ASN A 200 15.24 5.70 5.10
C ASN A 200 16.15 6.86 4.66
N SER A 201 17.25 7.07 5.37
CA SER A 201 18.23 8.11 5.04
C SER A 201 19.00 7.82 3.75
N ALA A 202 19.07 6.55 3.30
CA ALA A 202 19.65 6.17 2.02
C ALA A 202 18.75 6.55 0.83
N GLU A 203 17.45 6.77 1.06
CA GLU A 203 16.48 7.18 0.03
C GLU A 203 16.35 8.71 -0.03
N GLN A 204 17.48 9.39 -0.16
CA GLN A 204 17.54 10.85 -0.22
C GLN A 204 18.59 11.31 -1.23
N TYR A 205 18.30 12.43 -1.88
CA TYR A 205 19.30 13.16 -2.66
C TYR A 205 19.53 14.51 -2.00
N ARG A 206 20.79 14.82 -1.69
CA ARG A 206 21.19 16.06 -1.02
C ARG A 206 20.42 16.30 0.30
N GLY A 207 20.20 15.24 1.07
CA GLY A 207 19.47 15.29 2.35
C GLY A 207 17.95 15.47 2.21
N MET A 208 17.41 15.40 0.99
CA MET A 208 15.98 15.52 0.72
C MET A 208 15.41 14.17 0.27
N GLY A 209 14.53 13.61 1.11
CA GLY A 209 13.75 12.41 0.76
C GLY A 209 12.55 12.71 -0.14
N TRP A 210 11.86 11.66 -0.54
CA TRP A 210 10.73 11.71 -1.47
C TRP A 210 9.58 10.77 -1.12
N GLY A 211 9.57 10.21 0.08
CA GLY A 211 8.51 9.33 0.54
C GLY A 211 7.32 10.11 1.11
N LEU A 212 6.33 9.36 1.61
CA LEU A 212 5.08 9.93 2.11
C LEU A 212 5.31 11.01 3.20
N LYS A 213 6.32 10.83 4.07
CA LYS A 213 6.71 11.85 5.05
C LYS A 213 6.92 13.23 4.40
N GLN A 214 7.64 13.30 3.29
CA GLN A 214 7.97 14.58 2.65
C GLN A 214 6.74 15.21 1.99
N VAL A 215 5.80 14.41 1.48
CA VAL A 215 4.51 14.93 0.96
C VAL A 215 3.70 15.53 2.11
N ILE A 216 3.59 14.82 3.23
CA ILE A 216 2.84 15.32 4.40
C ILE A 216 3.48 16.62 4.94
N ALA A 217 4.81 16.71 4.96
CA ALA A 217 5.51 17.93 5.36
C ALA A 217 5.21 19.11 4.43
N GLU A 218 5.21 18.88 3.11
CA GLU A 218 4.90 19.90 2.10
C GLU A 218 3.46 20.43 2.22
N MET A 219 2.56 19.68 2.85
CA MET A 219 1.15 20.06 3.06
C MET A 219 0.88 20.85 4.33
N PHE A 220 1.89 21.11 5.18
CA PHE A 220 1.69 21.70 6.49
C PHE A 220 0.89 23.02 6.45
N ASP A 221 1.15 23.88 5.48
CA ASP A 221 0.51 25.20 5.41
C ASP A 221 -0.47 25.29 4.23
N THR A 222 -1.07 24.16 3.87
CA THR A 222 -2.02 24.05 2.75
C THR A 222 -3.40 23.60 3.24
N GLU A 223 -4.44 23.99 2.51
CA GLU A 223 -5.79 23.46 2.77
C GLU A 223 -5.85 21.96 2.46
N LEU A 224 -6.60 21.21 3.28
CA LEU A 224 -6.66 19.78 3.13
C LEU A 224 -7.55 19.38 1.94
N SER A 225 -6.92 18.94 0.85
CA SER A 225 -7.61 18.41 -0.32
C SER A 225 -6.76 17.35 -1.03
N LEU A 226 -7.41 16.47 -1.80
CA LEU A 226 -6.68 15.55 -2.68
C LEU A 226 -5.89 16.27 -3.76
N TYR A 227 -6.38 17.43 -4.23
CA TYR A 227 -5.66 18.25 -5.19
C TYR A 227 -4.32 18.75 -4.62
N HIS A 228 -4.32 19.28 -3.39
CA HIS A 228 -3.08 19.71 -2.73
C HIS A 228 -2.17 18.53 -2.38
N PHE A 229 -2.70 17.34 -2.09
CA PHE A 229 -1.88 16.14 -1.95
C PHE A 229 -1.14 15.79 -3.24
N VAL A 230 -1.83 15.83 -4.39
CA VAL A 230 -1.23 15.59 -5.71
C VAL A 230 -0.19 16.66 -6.05
N GLU A 231 -0.48 17.93 -5.76
CA GLU A 231 0.47 19.03 -5.97
C GLU A 231 1.72 18.87 -5.10
N ALA A 232 1.55 18.56 -3.81
CA ALA A 232 2.65 18.30 -2.88
C ALA A 232 3.50 17.10 -3.35
N GLY A 233 2.86 15.99 -3.73
CA GLY A 233 3.54 14.84 -4.32
C GLY A 233 4.34 15.19 -5.57
N THR A 234 3.77 16.02 -6.45
CA THR A 234 4.41 16.48 -7.68
C THR A 234 5.67 17.30 -7.37
N LYS A 235 5.56 18.27 -6.44
CA LYS A 235 6.71 19.09 -5.98
C LYS A 235 7.82 18.22 -5.39
N VAL A 236 7.47 17.25 -4.55
CA VAL A 236 8.42 16.31 -3.94
C VAL A 236 9.16 15.50 -5.01
N LEU A 237 8.46 14.99 -6.03
CA LEU A 237 9.06 14.18 -7.09
C LEU A 237 9.90 15.01 -8.07
N ASP A 238 9.46 16.23 -8.40
CA ASP A 238 10.25 17.14 -9.23
C ASP A 238 11.54 17.60 -8.51
N ARG A 239 11.47 17.80 -7.19
CA ARG A 239 12.65 18.05 -6.35
C ARG A 239 13.60 16.86 -6.35
N ARG A 240 13.08 15.62 -6.27
CA ARG A 240 13.89 14.40 -6.42
C ARG A 240 14.62 14.37 -7.77
N ILE A 241 13.90 14.58 -8.86
CA ILE A 241 14.48 14.59 -10.22
C ILE A 241 15.59 15.64 -10.33
N SER A 242 15.35 16.84 -9.80
CA SER A 242 16.32 17.94 -9.87
C SER A 242 17.59 17.69 -9.04
N ASN A 243 17.49 16.85 -8.00
CA ASN A 243 18.60 16.51 -7.13
C ASN A 243 19.28 15.17 -7.48
N ALA A 244 18.70 14.38 -8.39
CA ALA A 244 19.20 13.06 -8.75
C ALA A 244 20.57 13.14 -9.44
N PRO A 245 21.47 12.17 -9.21
CA PRO A 245 22.69 12.02 -10.01
C PRO A 245 22.37 11.88 -11.50
N VAL A 246 23.16 12.52 -12.36
CA VAL A 246 22.91 12.57 -13.81
C VAL A 246 22.85 11.16 -14.41
N GLU A 247 23.66 10.25 -13.88
CA GLU A 247 23.78 8.86 -14.33
C GLU A 247 22.51 8.05 -14.07
N ARG A 248 21.69 8.44 -13.08
CA ARG A 248 20.39 7.81 -12.81
C ARG A 248 19.33 8.21 -13.84
N SER A 249 19.48 9.37 -14.48
CA SER A 249 18.60 9.88 -15.55
C SER A 249 17.10 9.79 -15.19
N GLU A 250 16.74 10.12 -13.94
CA GLU A 250 15.39 9.91 -13.41
C GLU A 250 14.30 10.77 -14.08
N ALA A 251 14.68 11.83 -14.80
CA ALA A 251 13.73 12.68 -15.56
C ALA A 251 12.86 11.88 -16.54
N ARG A 252 13.34 10.73 -17.03
CA ARG A 252 12.56 9.81 -17.89
C ARG A 252 11.29 9.27 -17.22
N TRP A 253 11.21 9.31 -15.90
CA TRP A 253 10.07 8.81 -15.13
C TRP A 253 9.04 9.89 -14.79
N ARG A 254 9.34 11.17 -15.04
CA ARG A 254 8.51 12.32 -14.63
C ARG A 254 7.06 12.14 -15.04
N GLU A 255 6.82 11.89 -16.33
CA GLU A 255 5.47 11.77 -16.88
C GLU A 255 4.69 10.63 -16.22
N GLY A 256 5.29 9.44 -16.13
CA GLY A 256 4.65 8.29 -15.49
C GLY A 256 4.35 8.52 -14.01
N TRP A 257 5.26 9.19 -13.30
CA TRP A 257 5.07 9.53 -11.89
C TRP A 257 3.94 10.55 -11.70
N HIS A 258 3.89 11.61 -12.52
CA HIS A 258 2.82 12.60 -12.46
C HIS A 258 1.47 11.99 -12.82
N ASN A 259 1.40 11.17 -13.86
CA ASN A 259 0.19 10.45 -14.25
C ASN A 259 -0.33 9.54 -13.13
N ARG A 260 0.57 8.87 -12.40
CA ARG A 260 0.19 8.09 -11.22
C ARG A 260 -0.43 8.96 -10.13
N LEU A 261 0.16 10.11 -9.81
CA LEU A 261 -0.42 11.04 -8.82
C LEU A 261 -1.79 11.54 -9.24
N LEU A 262 -1.99 11.84 -10.53
CA LEU A 262 -3.29 12.27 -11.04
C LEU A 262 -4.40 11.23 -10.85
N SER A 263 -4.04 9.94 -10.80
CA SER A 263 -5.02 8.87 -10.53
C SER A 263 -5.66 8.95 -9.14
N TYR A 264 -5.05 9.69 -8.19
CA TYR A 264 -5.58 9.88 -6.84
C TYR A 264 -6.78 10.81 -6.79
N LEU A 265 -7.02 11.56 -7.87
CA LEU A 265 -8.19 12.40 -7.98
C LEU A 265 -9.38 11.57 -8.45
N PRO A 266 -10.57 11.75 -7.88
CA PRO A 266 -11.78 11.17 -8.44
C PRO A 266 -11.98 11.67 -9.88
N SER A 267 -12.44 10.78 -10.75
CA SER A 267 -12.86 11.16 -12.10
C SER A 267 -13.81 12.35 -12.03
N LYS A 268 -13.57 13.39 -12.84
CA LYS A 268 -14.55 14.47 -12.99
C LYS A 268 -15.80 13.86 -13.63
N ASN A 269 -16.91 13.86 -12.90
CA ASN A 269 -18.23 13.61 -13.47
C ASN A 269 -18.62 14.73 -14.42
#